data_AF-A0AB33EVV8-F1
#
_entry.id   AF-A0AB33EVV8-F1
#
_cell.length_a   1.000
_cell.length_b   1.000
_cell.length_c   1.000
_cell.angle_alpha   90.00
_cell.angle_beta   90.00
_cell.angle_gamma   90.00
#
_symmetry.space_group_name_H-M   'P 1'
#
loop_
_entity.id
_entity.type
_entity.pdbx_description
1 polymer ?
#
loop_
_entity_poly.entity_id
_entity_poly.type
_entity_poly.pdbx_seq_one_letter_code
_entity_poly.pdbx_strand_id
1 'polypeptide(L)' 'MAVTALAPSSVDDPSAYRQVALVDLLDRVLAAGVVVTGDITLAIADVDLVRISLRALIASVGALAPPEPGTVAPESAVAP' A
#
# COMPACT_ATOMS: atom_id res chain seq x y z
N MET A 1 18.41 23.61 45.60
CA MET A 1 17.17 23.24 44.90
C MET A 1 17.46 23.31 43.41
N ALA A 2 17.90 22.20 42.80
CA ALA A 2 18.27 22.15 41.38
C ALA A 2 17.27 21.24 40.66
N VAL A 3 16.42 21.83 39.84
CA VAL A 3 15.58 21.07 38.89
C VAL A 3 16.50 20.72 37.73
N THR A 4 16.93 19.46 37.67
CA THR A 4 17.58 18.93 36.45
C THR A 4 16.56 19.00 35.32
N ALA A 5 16.80 19.88 34.36
CA ALA A 5 16.06 19.89 33.11
C ALA A 5 16.30 18.56 32.39
N LEU A 6 15.25 17.73 32.31
CA LEU A 6 15.28 16.49 31.54
C LEU A 6 15.39 16.87 30.05
N ALA A 7 16.46 16.40 29.38
CA ALA A 7 16.60 16.55 27.94
C ALA A 7 15.37 15.94 27.24
N PRO A 8 14.85 16.56 26.15
CA PRO A 8 13.73 15.98 25.41
C PRO A 8 14.14 14.61 24.89
N SER A 9 13.55 13.56 25.46
CA SER A 9 13.63 12.19 24.95
C SER A 9 13.05 12.17 23.55
N SER A 10 13.77 11.62 22.56
CA SER A 10 13.30 11.45 21.18
C SER A 10 11.96 10.68 21.04
N VAL A 11 11.48 10.07 22.12
CA VAL A 11 10.18 9.39 22.25
C VAL A 11 9.00 10.39 22.26
N ASP A 12 9.23 11.64 22.66
CA ASP A 12 8.20 12.69 22.73
C ASP A 12 8.14 13.54 21.44
N ASP A 13 8.69 13.04 20.33
CA ASP A 13 8.57 13.73 19.05
C ASP A 13 7.15 13.52 18.48
N PRO A 14 6.31 14.57 18.39
CA PRO A 14 4.94 14.43 17.90
C PRO A 14 4.89 13.99 16.43
N SER A 15 6.00 14.12 15.69
CA SER A 15 6.14 13.62 14.32
C SER A 15 6.25 12.10 14.28
N ALA A 16 6.84 11.47 15.30
CA ALA A 16 6.93 10.01 15.40
C ALA A 16 5.53 9.38 15.53
N TYR A 17 4.67 9.94 16.40
CA TYR A 17 3.27 9.53 16.52
C TYR A 17 2.45 9.79 15.24
N ARG A 18 2.75 10.88 14.51
CA ARG A 18 2.07 11.21 13.24
C ARG A 18 2.47 10.27 12.08
N GLN A 19 3.73 9.85 12.03
CA GLN A 19 4.21 8.94 10.98
C GLN A 19 3.56 7.55 11.12
N VAL A 20 3.38 7.05 12.34
CA VAL A 20 2.68 5.78 12.60
C VAL A 20 1.24 5.82 12.08
N ALA A 21 0.54 6.95 12.25
CA ALA A 21 -0.82 7.12 11.75
C ALA A 21 -0.93 7.16 10.21
N LEU A 22 0.07 7.71 9.51
CA LEU A 22 0.11 7.70 8.04
C LEU A 22 0.37 6.30 7.50
N VAL A 23 1.27 5.54 8.12
CA VAL A 23 1.58 4.17 7.70
C VAL A 23 0.37 3.27 7.90
N ASP A 24 -0.34 3.36 9.04
CA ASP A 24 -1.57 2.61 9.30
C ASP A 24 -2.70 3.01 8.33
N LEU A 25 -2.85 4.31 8.04
CA LEU A 25 -3.78 4.80 7.03
C LEU A 25 -3.44 4.23 5.65
N LEU A 26 -2.19 4.30 5.22
CA LEU A 26 -1.72 3.78 3.94
C LEU A 26 -1.91 2.26 3.86
N ASP A 27 -1.59 1.52 4.91
CA ASP A 27 -1.77 0.06 4.98
C ASP A 27 -3.25 -0.31 4.84
N ARG A 28 -4.13 0.33 5.61
CA ARG A 28 -5.57 0.10 5.53
C ARG A 28 -6.15 0.49 4.18
N VAL A 29 -5.65 1.55 3.57
CA VAL A 29 -6.04 2.02 2.23
C VAL A 29 -5.54 1.04 1.15
N LEU A 30 -4.33 0.51 1.28
CA LEU A 30 -3.76 -0.51 0.39
C LEU A 30 -4.43 -1.89 0.56
N ALA A 31 -4.87 -2.22 1.77
CA ALA A 31 -5.61 -3.45 2.08
C ALA A 31 -7.05 -3.40 1.53
N ALA A 32 -7.73 -2.25 1.63
CA ALA A 32 -9.06 -2.06 1.06
C ALA A 32 -9.05 -1.89 -0.46
N GLY A 33 -7.92 -1.44 -1.02
CA GLY A 33 -7.76 -1.11 -2.42
C GLY A 33 -8.25 0.29 -2.77
N VAL A 34 -7.51 0.99 -3.63
CA VAL A 34 -7.82 2.36 -4.08
C VAL A 34 -7.95 2.42 -5.58
N VAL A 35 -9.00 3.08 -6.06
CA VAL A 35 -9.11 3.45 -7.47
C VAL A 35 -8.53 4.84 -7.67
N VAL A 36 -7.37 4.92 -8.33
CA VAL A 36 -6.70 6.17 -8.71
C VAL A 36 -7.12 6.54 -10.13
N THR A 37 -7.51 7.80 -10.32
CA THR A 37 -7.83 8.37 -11.64
C THR A 37 -6.80 9.43 -11.96
N GLY A 38 -6.32 9.47 -13.20
CA GLY A 38 -5.35 10.47 -13.64
C GLY A 38 -5.20 10.47 -15.14
N ASP A 39 -4.35 11.35 -15.64
CA ASP A 39 -4.03 11.45 -17.05
C ASP A 39 -2.52 11.49 -17.24
N ILE A 40 -2.05 10.86 -18.32
CA ILE A 40 -0.66 10.91 -18.75
C ILE A 40 -0.64 11.44 -20.18
N THR A 41 0.24 12.41 -20.45
CA THR A 41 0.48 12.93 -21.79
C THR A 41 1.88 12.52 -22.24
N LEU A 42 1.99 11.88 -23.41
CA LEU A 42 3.26 11.63 -24.06
C LEU A 42 3.56 12.80 -25.00
N ALA A 43 4.68 13.46 -24.75
CA ALA A 43 5.17 14.58 -25.55
C ALA A 43 6.52 14.25 -26.19
N ILE A 44 6.79 14.82 -27.36
CA ILE A 44 8.08 14.75 -28.05
C ILE A 44 8.46 16.16 -28.49
N ALA A 45 9.69 16.57 -28.20
CA ALA A 45 10.20 17.89 -28.59
C ALA A 45 9.26 19.04 -28.20
N ASP A 46 8.75 19.01 -26.96
CA ASP A 46 7.85 20.03 -26.40
C ASP A 46 6.43 20.05 -27.02
N VAL A 47 6.10 19.04 -27.85
CA VAL A 47 4.77 18.88 -28.45
C VAL A 47 4.05 17.68 -27.83
N ASP A 48 2.87 17.93 -27.27
CA ASP A 48 1.98 16.89 -26.77
C ASP A 48 1.40 16.08 -27.93
N LEU A 49 1.62 14.75 -27.93
CA LEU A 49 1.14 13.87 -29.00
C LEU A 49 -0.08 13.05 -28.58
N VAL A 50 -0.03 12.47 -27.39
CA VAL A 50 -1.03 11.49 -26.94
C VAL A 50 -1.38 11.76 -25.50
N ARG A 51 -2.67 11.91 -25.20
CA ARG A 51 -3.19 11.97 -23.84
C ARG A 51 -4.00 10.72 -23.51
N ILE A 52 -3.67 10.09 -22.39
CA ILE A 52 -4.26 8.84 -21.93
C ILE A 52 -4.89 9.08 -20.57
N SER A 53 -6.21 8.84 -20.45
CA SER A 53 -6.91 8.86 -19.17
C SER A 53 -6.83 7.49 -18.52
N LEU A 54 -6.27 7.44 -17.31
CA LEU A 54 -6.02 6.23 -16.55
C LEU A 54 -7.01 6.10 -15.39
N ARG A 55 -7.46 4.87 -15.17
CA ARG A 55 -8.19 4.45 -13.98
C ARG A 55 -7.55 3.17 -13.49
N ALA A 56 -6.77 3.26 -12.42
CA ALA A 56 -5.96 2.18 -11.90
C ALA A 56 -6.48 1.75 -10.53
N LEU A 57 -6.64 0.44 -10.31
CA LEU A 57 -6.91 -0.12 -8.99
C LEU A 57 -5.57 -0.53 -8.37
N ILE A 58 -5.21 0.08 -7.24
CA ILE A 58 -4.05 -0.28 -6.43
C ILE A 58 -4.55 -1.13 -5.28
N ALA A 59 -4.10 -2.38 -5.20
CA ALA A 59 -4.36 -3.29 -4.10
C ALA A 59 -3.10 -4.09 -3.78
N SER A 60 -3.07 -4.69 -2.59
CA SER A 60 -1.99 -5.60 -2.21
C SER A 60 -1.85 -6.75 -3.21
N VAL A 61 -0.61 -7.16 -3.50
CA VAL A 61 -0.30 -8.25 -4.44
C VAL A 61 -1.00 -9.57 -4.09
N GLY A 62 -1.21 -9.85 -2.81
CA GLY A 62 -1.93 -11.04 -2.36
C GLY A 62 -3.44 -11.00 -2.66
N ALA A 63 -4.03 -9.81 -2.74
CA ALA A 63 -5.45 -9.65 -3.08
C ALA A 63 -5.73 -9.76 -4.59
N LEU A 64 -4.71 -9.51 -5.42
CA LEU A 64 -4.79 -9.57 -6.89
C LEU A 64 -4.24 -10.89 -7.46
N ALA A 65 -3.58 -11.72 -6.64
CA ALA A 65 -3.08 -13.01 -7.07
C ALA A 65 -4.24 -13.96 -7.40
N PRO A 66 -4.26 -14.57 -8.59
CA PRO A 66 -5.19 -15.65 -8.89
C PRO A 66 -5.02 -16.78 -7.87
N PRO A 67 -6.10 -17.47 -7.45
CA PRO A 67 -5.95 -18.68 -6.65
C PRO A 67 -5.11 -19.68 -7.45
N GLU A 68 -3.98 -20.11 -6.90
CA GLU A 68 -3.08 -21.08 -7.50
C GLU A 68 -3.88 -22.33 -7.96
N PRO A 69 -3.99 -22.59 -9.27
CA PRO A 69 -4.72 -23.76 -9.76
C PRO A 69 -3.85 -25.01 -9.56
N GLY A 70 -3.87 -25.57 -8.36
CA GLY A 70 -3.21 -26.85 -8.12
C GLY A 70 -2.82 -27.14 -6.68
N THR A 71 -3.79 -27.48 -5.84
CA THR A 71 -3.65 -28.60 -4.88
C THR A 71 -5.05 -29.11 -4.56
N VAL A 72 -5.68 -29.77 -5.53
CA VAL A 72 -6.60 -30.86 -5.19
C VAL A 72 -5.70 -31.96 -4.62
N ALA A 73 -5.57 -32.00 -3.30
CA ALA A 73 -4.97 -33.16 -2.65
C ALA A 73 -5.75 -34.38 -3.14
N PRO A 74 -5.10 -35.41 -3.72
CA PRO A 74 -5.81 -36.62 -4.08
C PRO A 74 -6.43 -37.14 -2.79
N GLU A 75 -7.76 -37.23 -2.80
CA GLU A 75 -8.57 -37.95 -1.83
C GLU A 75 -7.89 -39.31 -1.63
N SER A 76 -7.12 -39.41 -0.54
CA SER A 76 -6.39 -40.61 -0.17
C SER A 76 -7.43 -41.62 0.23
N ALA A 77 -7.75 -42.48 -0.73
CA ALA A 77 -8.34 -43.80 -0.59
C ALA A 77 -8.61 -44.21 0.87
N VAL A 78 -9.82 -43.91 1.35
CA VAL A 78 -10.40 -44.64 2.48
C VAL A 78 -11.25 -45.76 1.87
N ALA A 79 -10.62 -46.90 1.65
CA ALA A 79 -11.32 -48.15 1.34
C ALA A 79 -11.75 -48.80 2.68
N PRO A 80 -13.01 -49.21 2.85
CA PRO A 80 -13.45 -49.99 4.00
C PRO A 80 -12.97 -51.45 3.94
#